data_AF-A0A1B4XD92-F1
#
_entry.id   AF-A0A1B4XD92-F1
#
_cell.length_a   1.000
_cell.length_b   1.000
_cell.length_c   1.000
_cell.angle_alpha   90.00
_cell.angle_beta   90.00
_cell.angle_gamma   90.00
#
_symmetry.space_group_name_H-M   'P 1'
#
loop_
_entity.id
_entity.type
_entity.pdbx_description
1 polymer ?
#
loop_
_entity_poly.entity_id
_entity_poly.type
_entity_poly.pdbx_seq_one_letter_code
_entity_poly.pdbx_strand_id
1 'polypeptide(L)'
;MLLPARKIIACLLFCAAVAALAAETRHATDPETGIETWETTAHGVSLRLTQILPDQVRGFYQARGFDAASVERLATGACVFQTVLRNDSAPGTIEFSLADWRSVSAGGERPLKLEADWQKEWGQRGVPLAARTAFRYALYPTQHRYEVGDWNMGMTTYALPLGSRFDLRFVWSEGDKRREVMLSGVRCAAETSP
;
A
#
# COMPACT_ATOMS: atom_id res chain seq x y z
N MET A 1 -18.58 7.39 -74.66
CA MET A 1 -19.00 7.77 -73.30
C MET A 1 -19.10 6.47 -72.49
N LEU A 2 -18.01 6.04 -71.83
CA LEU A 2 -17.67 6.25 -70.41
C LEU A 2 -18.60 5.49 -69.44
N LEU A 3 -18.07 4.47 -68.76
CA LEU A 3 -18.02 4.39 -67.29
C LEU A 3 -17.13 3.20 -66.83
N PRO A 4 -16.19 3.40 -65.89
CA PRO A 4 -15.20 2.39 -65.50
C PRO A 4 -15.66 1.54 -64.31
N ALA A 5 -15.21 0.28 -64.27
CA ALA A 5 -15.39 -0.63 -63.15
C ALA A 5 -14.63 -0.13 -61.90
N ARG A 6 -15.39 0.26 -60.88
CA ARG A 6 -14.88 0.83 -59.64
C ARG A 6 -14.50 -0.30 -58.67
N LYS A 7 -13.21 -0.59 -58.55
CA LYS A 7 -12.68 -1.53 -57.56
C LYS A 7 -12.92 -0.96 -56.16
N ILE A 8 -13.80 -1.60 -55.39
CA ILE A 8 -14.01 -1.28 -53.97
C ILE A 8 -12.87 -1.94 -53.20
N ILE A 9 -11.87 -1.15 -52.81
CA ILE A 9 -10.85 -1.57 -51.85
C ILE A 9 -11.47 -1.38 -50.46
N ALA A 10 -11.94 -2.47 -49.86
CA ALA A 10 -12.38 -2.50 -48.47
C ALA A 10 -11.14 -2.43 -47.56
N CYS A 11 -10.86 -1.25 -47.03
CA CYS A 11 -9.81 -1.05 -46.04
C CYS A 11 -10.31 -1.57 -44.68
N LEU A 12 -9.94 -2.81 -44.35
CA LEU A 12 -10.18 -3.40 -43.03
C LEU A 12 -9.28 -2.69 -42.00
N LEU A 13 -9.83 -1.68 -41.32
CA LEU A 13 -9.24 -1.07 -40.14
C LEU A 13 -9.23 -2.09 -39.00
N PHE A 14 -8.10 -2.77 -38.83
CA PHE A 14 -7.82 -3.63 -37.69
C PHE A 14 -7.49 -2.73 -36.49
N CYS A 15 -8.53 -2.29 -35.76
CA CYS A 15 -8.35 -1.68 -34.44
C CYS A 15 -7.85 -2.74 -33.46
N ALA A 16 -6.54 -2.93 -33.39
CA ALA A 16 -5.91 -3.65 -32.28
C ALA A 16 -6.12 -2.82 -31.01
N ALA A 17 -7.15 -3.16 -30.23
CA ALA A 17 -7.32 -2.63 -28.89
C ALA A 17 -6.12 -3.12 -28.05
N VAL A 18 -5.19 -2.21 -27.76
CA VAL A 18 -4.14 -2.45 -26.78
C VAL A 18 -4.81 -2.49 -25.42
N ALA A 19 -5.19 -3.68 -24.97
CA ALA A 19 -5.62 -3.88 -23.59
C ALA A 19 -4.40 -3.55 -22.71
N ALA A 20 -4.48 -2.44 -21.97
CA ALA A 20 -3.51 -2.14 -20.93
C ALA A 20 -3.59 -3.29 -19.91
N LEU A 21 -2.52 -4.09 -19.84
CA LEU A 21 -2.37 -5.13 -18.82
C LEU A 21 -2.30 -4.39 -17.47
N ALA A 22 -3.43 -4.37 -16.76
CA ALA A 22 -3.46 -3.94 -15.37
C ALA A 22 -2.54 -4.85 -14.56
N ALA A 23 -1.78 -4.28 -13.62
CA ALA A 23 -0.91 -5.05 -12.75
C ALA A 23 -1.75 -6.03 -11.94
N GLU A 24 -1.47 -7.33 -12.06
CA GLU A 24 -2.18 -8.36 -11.33
C GLU A 24 -1.77 -8.32 -9.86
N THR A 25 -2.76 -8.36 -8.96
CA THR A 25 -2.51 -8.52 -7.52
C THR A 25 -2.46 -10.00 -7.19
N ARG A 26 -1.30 -10.45 -6.70
CA ARG A 26 -1.11 -11.78 -6.10
C ARG A 26 -1.57 -11.74 -4.64
N HIS A 27 -2.28 -12.77 -4.21
CA HIS A 27 -2.71 -12.95 -2.82
C HIS A 27 -2.23 -14.31 -2.31
N ALA A 28 -1.79 -14.36 -1.06
CA ALA A 28 -1.40 -15.57 -0.38
C ALA A 28 -1.88 -15.53 1.07
N THR A 29 -2.16 -16.71 1.63
CA THR A 29 -2.44 -16.90 3.05
C THR A 29 -1.44 -17.89 3.60
N ASP A 30 -0.77 -17.51 4.68
CA ASP A 30 0.14 -18.40 5.38
C ASP A 30 -0.66 -19.54 6.06
N PRO A 31 -0.36 -20.82 5.78
CA PRO A 31 -1.18 -21.93 6.26
C PRO A 31 -1.04 -22.19 7.77
N GLU A 32 0.01 -21.69 8.42
CA GLU A 32 0.27 -21.91 9.85
C GLU A 32 -0.36 -20.79 10.69
N THR A 33 -0.26 -19.56 10.21
CA THR A 33 -0.66 -18.34 10.97
C THR A 33 -1.96 -17.73 10.45
N GLY A 34 -2.43 -18.10 9.27
CA GLY A 34 -3.59 -17.47 8.63
C GLY A 34 -3.34 -16.02 8.17
N ILE A 35 -2.11 -15.51 8.29
CA ILE A 35 -1.74 -14.16 7.89
C ILE A 35 -1.85 -14.02 6.37
N GLU A 36 -2.59 -13.02 5.92
CA GLU A 36 -2.74 -12.73 4.49
C GLU A 36 -1.66 -11.76 4.00
N THR A 37 -1.22 -11.96 2.75
CA THR A 37 -0.27 -11.10 2.03
C THR A 37 -0.79 -10.80 0.63
N TRP A 38 -0.66 -9.53 0.22
CA TRP A 38 -0.96 -9.07 -1.14
C TRP A 38 0.29 -8.46 -1.76
N GLU A 39 0.50 -8.71 -3.04
CA GLU A 39 1.64 -8.19 -3.78
C GLU A 39 1.25 -7.81 -5.21
N THR A 40 1.80 -6.71 -5.71
CA THR A 40 1.71 -6.34 -7.12
C THR A 40 3.07 -5.87 -7.63
N THR A 41 3.29 -6.03 -8.93
CA THR A 41 4.51 -5.60 -9.61
C THR A 41 4.15 -4.88 -10.90
N ALA A 42 4.70 -3.69 -11.09
CA ALA A 42 4.44 -2.88 -12.28
C ALA A 42 5.58 -1.90 -12.52
N HIS A 43 5.95 -1.72 -13.79
CA HIS A 43 7.01 -0.80 -14.21
C HIS A 43 8.32 -0.96 -13.43
N GLY A 44 8.69 -2.21 -13.07
CA GLY A 44 9.91 -2.52 -12.32
C GLY A 44 9.86 -2.18 -10.83
N VAL A 45 8.68 -1.85 -10.30
CA VAL A 45 8.45 -1.58 -8.87
C VAL A 45 7.51 -2.64 -8.30
N SER A 46 7.86 -3.21 -7.15
CA SER A 46 6.99 -4.14 -6.42
C SER A 46 6.55 -3.57 -5.07
N LEU A 47 5.28 -3.78 -4.74
CA LEU A 47 4.70 -3.45 -3.45
C LEU A 47 4.08 -4.70 -2.85
N ARG A 48 4.43 -4.99 -1.59
CA ARG A 48 3.86 -6.09 -0.80
C ARG A 48 3.33 -5.58 0.53
N LEU A 49 2.12 -5.98 0.87
CA LEU A 49 1.48 -5.77 2.17
C LEU A 49 1.23 -7.12 2.84
N THR A 50 1.78 -7.33 4.02
CA THR A 50 1.51 -8.49 4.87
C THR A 50 0.80 -8.00 6.13
N GLN A 51 -0.29 -8.65 6.54
CA GLN A 51 -1.03 -8.25 7.75
C GLN A 51 -0.12 -8.26 8.98
N ILE A 52 -0.34 -7.30 9.87
CA ILE A 52 0.10 -7.38 11.26
C ILE A 52 -1.17 -7.47 12.11
N LEU A 53 -1.32 -8.57 12.84
CA LEU A 53 -2.53 -8.86 13.60
C LEU A 53 -2.66 -7.93 14.82
N PRO A 54 -3.88 -7.63 15.29
CA PRO A 54 -4.08 -6.79 16.47
C PRO A 54 -3.27 -7.24 17.70
N ASP A 55 -3.18 -8.54 17.96
CA ASP A 55 -2.37 -9.08 19.07
C ASP A 55 -0.87 -8.91 18.87
N GLN A 56 -0.39 -8.99 17.61
CA GLN A 56 1.00 -8.67 17.29
C GLN A 56 1.29 -7.19 17.52
N VAL A 57 0.37 -6.29 17.14
CA VAL A 57 0.46 -4.85 17.43
C VAL A 57 0.52 -4.63 18.94
N ARG A 58 -0.35 -5.33 19.70
CA ARG A 58 -0.38 -5.23 21.16
C ARG A 58 0.94 -5.59 21.80
N GLY A 59 1.41 -6.81 21.54
CA GLY A 59 2.67 -7.31 22.08
C GLY A 59 3.86 -6.43 21.67
N PHE A 60 3.92 -6.01 20.41
CA PHE A 60 5.04 -5.22 19.89
C PHE A 60 5.17 -3.85 20.57
N TYR A 61 4.06 -3.12 20.74
CA TYR A 61 4.10 -1.76 21.30
C TYR A 61 4.06 -1.72 22.82
N GLN A 62 3.40 -2.66 23.49
CA GLN A 62 3.50 -2.79 24.96
C GLN A 62 4.94 -3.06 25.38
N ALA A 63 5.66 -3.93 24.68
CA ALA A 63 7.08 -4.20 24.92
C ALA A 63 8.00 -2.98 24.67
N ARG A 64 7.48 -1.91 24.08
CA ARG A 64 8.19 -0.64 23.79
C ARG A 64 7.75 0.51 24.68
N GLY A 65 7.01 0.22 25.75
CA GLY A 65 6.65 1.20 26.78
C GLY A 65 5.43 2.04 26.45
N PHE A 66 4.58 1.62 25.50
CA PHE A 66 3.23 2.14 25.41
C PHE A 66 2.36 1.56 26.54
N ASP A 67 1.48 2.40 27.10
CA ASP A 67 0.42 1.93 27.98
C ASP A 67 -0.66 1.17 27.20
N ALA A 68 -1.42 0.32 27.90
CA ALA A 68 -2.44 -0.53 27.28
C ALA A 68 -3.50 0.28 26.51
N ALA A 69 -3.94 1.43 27.02
CA ALA A 69 -4.99 2.23 26.37
C ALA A 69 -4.50 2.87 25.06
N SER A 70 -3.24 3.33 25.01
CA SER A 70 -2.62 3.85 23.79
C SER A 70 -2.37 2.75 22.76
N VAL A 71 -2.00 1.55 23.21
CA VAL A 71 -1.87 0.38 22.33
C VAL A 71 -3.21 -0.04 21.75
N GLU A 72 -4.27 -0.16 22.56
CA GLU A 72 -5.61 -0.51 22.07
C GLU A 72 -6.13 0.49 21.04
N ARG A 73 -5.82 1.78 21.23
CA ARG A 73 -6.18 2.82 20.27
C ARG A 73 -5.60 2.54 18.87
N LEU A 74 -4.37 2.02 18.80
CA LEU A 74 -3.74 1.61 17.55
C LEU A 74 -4.32 0.29 17.04
N ALA A 75 -4.31 -0.75 17.89
CA ALA A 75 -4.64 -2.13 17.53
C ALA A 75 -6.07 -2.28 17.00
N THR A 76 -7.02 -1.51 17.54
CA THR A 76 -8.45 -1.58 17.15
C THR A 76 -8.87 -0.45 16.19
N GLY A 77 -8.11 0.66 16.21
CA GLY A 77 -8.49 1.89 15.53
C GLY A 77 -7.77 2.14 14.21
N ALA A 78 -6.86 1.25 13.81
CA ALA A 78 -6.21 1.27 12.51
C ALA A 78 -5.83 -0.14 12.08
N CYS A 79 -5.86 -0.40 10.77
CA CYS A 79 -5.24 -1.58 10.20
C CYS A 79 -3.73 -1.34 10.06
N VAL A 80 -2.93 -2.34 10.39
CA VAL A 80 -1.46 -2.26 10.33
C VAL A 80 -0.94 -3.34 9.38
N PHE A 81 -0.04 -2.95 8.48
CA PHE A 81 0.59 -3.87 7.54
C PHE A 81 2.10 -3.69 7.58
N GLN A 82 2.84 -4.81 7.54
CA GLN A 82 4.22 -4.78 7.09
C GLN A 82 4.20 -4.44 5.60
N THR A 83 4.86 -3.35 5.25
CA THR A 83 4.94 -2.83 3.89
C THR A 83 6.35 -3.04 3.38
N VAL A 84 6.49 -3.60 2.19
CA VAL A 84 7.74 -3.70 1.45
C VAL A 84 7.53 -3.06 0.09
N LEU A 85 8.31 -2.02 -0.21
CA LEU A 85 8.39 -1.43 -1.55
C LEU A 85 9.82 -1.63 -2.04
N ARG A 86 9.95 -2.05 -3.30
CA ARG A 86 11.24 -2.31 -3.94
C ARG A 86 11.27 -1.63 -5.30
N ASN A 87 12.40 -1.00 -5.62
CA ASN A 87 12.74 -0.64 -6.99
C ASN A 87 13.52 -1.82 -7.58
N ASP A 88 12.84 -2.81 -8.14
CA ASP A 88 13.50 -4.01 -8.64
C ASP A 88 14.23 -3.76 -9.96
N SER A 89 13.61 -3.00 -10.87
CA SER A 89 14.12 -2.79 -12.23
C SER A 89 13.54 -1.58 -12.94
N ALA A 90 13.04 -0.56 -12.22
CA ALA A 90 12.59 0.66 -12.88
C ALA A 90 13.76 1.29 -13.67
N PRO A 91 13.51 2.04 -14.76
CA PRO A 91 14.57 2.63 -15.59
C PRO A 91 15.52 3.57 -14.86
N GLY A 92 15.16 4.04 -13.66
CA GLY A 92 16.01 4.86 -12.82
C GLY A 92 15.49 4.92 -11.39
N THR A 93 15.93 5.96 -10.68
CA THR A 93 15.47 6.23 -9.32
C THR A 93 13.95 6.43 -9.27
N ILE A 94 13.32 5.87 -8.24
CA ILE A 94 11.93 6.19 -7.88
C ILE A 94 11.88 7.04 -6.62
N GLU A 95 10.89 7.93 -6.53
CA GLU A 95 10.58 8.70 -5.34
C GLU A 95 9.11 8.51 -4.98
N PHE A 96 8.80 8.44 -3.68
CA PHE A 96 7.43 8.27 -3.23
C PHE A 96 7.13 9.08 -1.97
N SER A 97 5.84 9.32 -1.77
CA SER A 97 5.27 9.91 -0.56
C SER A 97 4.02 9.13 -0.18
N LEU A 98 3.96 8.60 1.05
CA LEU A 98 2.75 7.95 1.57
C LEU A 98 1.55 8.91 1.64
N ALA A 99 1.80 10.22 1.66
CA ALA A 99 0.75 11.24 1.60
C ALA A 99 0.00 11.26 0.26
N ASP A 100 0.55 10.63 -0.79
CA ASP A 100 -0.08 10.51 -2.11
C ASP A 100 -0.88 9.21 -2.26
N TRP A 101 -0.71 8.26 -1.34
CA TRP A 101 -1.37 6.96 -1.40
C TRP A 101 -2.79 7.04 -0.83
N ARG A 102 -3.70 6.25 -1.37
CA ARG A 102 -5.10 6.24 -0.95
C ARG A 102 -5.60 4.82 -0.73
N SER A 103 -6.26 4.59 0.40
CA SER A 103 -7.13 3.42 0.53
C SER A 103 -8.47 3.72 -0.13
N VAL A 104 -8.90 2.82 -1.00
CA VAL A 104 -10.15 2.91 -1.77
C VAL A 104 -11.08 1.82 -1.27
N SER A 105 -12.24 2.22 -0.74
CA SER A 105 -13.23 1.30 -0.18
C SER A 105 -14.63 1.70 -0.63
N ALA A 106 -15.64 0.89 -0.28
CA ALA A 106 -17.05 1.27 -0.49
C ALA A 106 -17.42 2.61 0.18
N GLY A 107 -16.72 2.99 1.26
CA GLY A 107 -16.89 4.27 1.94
C GLY A 107 -16.13 5.44 1.30
N GLY A 108 -15.56 5.27 0.11
CA GLY A 108 -14.77 6.26 -0.61
C GLY A 108 -13.27 6.11 -0.40
N GLU A 109 -12.53 7.10 -0.92
CA GLU A 109 -11.08 7.18 -0.83
C GLU A 109 -10.64 7.91 0.44
N ARG A 110 -9.60 7.40 1.11
CA ARG A 110 -9.02 8.03 2.31
C ARG A 110 -7.48 8.08 2.23
N PRO A 111 -6.84 9.13 2.78
CA PRO A 111 -5.41 9.13 2.96
C PRO A 111 -5.00 8.08 4.01
N LEU A 112 -3.75 7.64 3.94
CA LEU A 112 -3.12 6.87 5.02
C LEU A 112 -2.97 7.76 6.26
N LYS A 113 -2.95 7.14 7.45
CA LYS A 113 -2.59 7.86 8.68
C LYS A 113 -1.07 7.86 8.79
N LEU A 114 -0.46 9.04 8.78
CA LEU A 114 0.99 9.19 8.68
C LEU A 114 1.65 9.24 10.07
N GLU A 115 2.98 9.15 10.07
CA GLU A 115 3.79 9.23 11.29
C GLU A 115 3.49 10.49 12.10
N ALA A 116 3.44 11.65 11.45
CA ALA A 116 3.15 12.93 12.10
C ALA A 116 1.76 12.96 12.76
N ASP A 117 0.75 12.33 12.15
CA ASP A 117 -0.60 12.23 12.71
C ASP A 117 -0.59 11.41 14.00
N TRP A 118 0.16 10.32 14.01
CA TRP A 118 0.34 9.49 15.21
C TRP A 118 1.15 10.20 16.27
N GLN A 119 2.24 10.90 15.94
CA GLN A 119 3.03 11.63 16.93
C GLN A 119 2.21 12.71 17.64
N LYS A 120 1.35 13.41 16.89
CA LYS A 120 0.42 14.38 17.47
C LYS A 120 -0.52 13.69 18.47
N GLU A 121 -1.13 12.57 18.08
CA GLU A 121 -2.03 11.81 18.94
C GLU A 121 -1.33 11.24 20.18
N TRP A 122 -0.13 10.68 20.03
CA TRP A 122 0.69 10.17 21.12
C TRP A 122 1.15 11.27 22.09
N GLY A 123 1.47 12.46 21.58
CA GLY A 123 1.73 13.62 22.41
C GLY A 123 0.52 14.03 23.26
N GLN A 124 -0.67 14.05 22.67
CA GLN A 124 -1.92 14.37 23.38
C GLN A 124 -2.29 13.32 24.44
N ARG A 125 -1.93 12.06 24.22
CA ARG A 125 -2.14 10.95 25.15
C ARG A 125 -1.06 10.81 26.21
N GLY A 126 -0.01 11.65 26.17
CA GLY A 126 1.09 11.59 27.15
C GLY A 126 1.99 10.37 26.99
N VAL A 127 2.04 9.73 25.82
CA VAL A 127 2.91 8.58 25.57
C VAL A 127 4.39 9.01 25.73
N PRO A 128 5.22 8.26 26.47
CA PRO A 128 6.63 8.61 26.69
C PRO A 128 7.41 8.80 25.39
N LEU A 129 8.37 9.74 25.38
CA LEU A 129 9.19 10.04 24.20
C LEU A 129 9.95 8.82 23.66
N ALA A 130 10.45 7.95 24.54
CA ALA A 130 11.15 6.73 24.15
C ALA A 130 10.22 5.78 23.37
N ALA A 131 9.00 5.57 23.86
CA ALA A 131 7.98 4.76 23.20
C ALA A 131 7.58 5.36 21.83
N ARG A 132 7.33 6.68 21.79
CA ARG A 132 7.05 7.42 20.54
C ARG A 132 8.17 7.33 19.51
N THR A 133 9.42 7.31 19.98
CA THR A 133 10.61 7.14 19.13
C THR A 133 10.68 5.73 18.57
N ALA A 134 10.43 4.71 19.40
CA ALA A 134 10.35 3.33 18.94
C ALA A 134 9.21 3.10 17.92
N PHE A 135 8.06 3.78 18.11
CA PHE A 135 6.96 3.78 17.15
C PHE A 135 7.38 4.36 15.80
N ARG A 136 8.01 5.54 15.80
CA ARG A 136 8.53 6.16 14.57
C ARG A 136 9.50 5.24 13.83
N TYR A 137 10.40 4.55 14.54
CA TYR A 137 11.37 3.64 13.91
C TYR A 137 10.74 2.36 13.33
N ALA A 138 9.56 1.96 13.83
CA ALA A 138 8.85 0.80 13.29
C ALA A 138 8.03 1.14 12.04
N LEU A 139 7.68 2.41 11.84
CA LEU A 139 6.89 2.83 10.69
C LEU A 139 7.71 2.86 9.40
N TYR A 140 7.01 2.60 8.30
CA TYR A 140 7.52 2.84 6.96
C TYR A 140 7.79 4.34 6.76
N PRO A 141 8.90 4.74 6.12
CA PRO A 141 9.20 6.15 5.90
C PRO A 141 8.08 6.83 5.13
N THR A 142 7.69 8.04 5.55
CA THR A 142 6.62 8.80 4.88
C THR A 142 7.04 9.21 3.47
N GLN A 143 8.32 9.50 3.26
CA GLN A 143 8.90 9.85 1.97
C GLN A 143 10.26 9.20 1.84
N HIS A 144 10.59 8.73 0.64
CA HIS A 144 11.91 8.21 0.35
C HIS A 144 12.21 8.17 -1.15
N ARG A 145 13.48 7.94 -1.45
CA ARG A 145 14.04 7.77 -2.79
C ARG A 145 14.73 6.41 -2.85
N TYR A 146 14.42 5.60 -3.86
CA TYR A 146 15.05 4.30 -4.09
C TYR A 146 15.77 4.28 -5.43
N GLU A 147 17.08 4.03 -5.38
CA GLU A 147 17.85 3.63 -6.56
C GLU A 147 17.46 2.22 -6.99
N VAL A 148 17.88 1.80 -8.18
CA VAL A 148 17.58 0.45 -8.68
C VAL A 148 18.25 -0.58 -7.78
N GLY A 149 17.47 -1.56 -7.30
CA GLY A 149 17.86 -2.57 -6.33
C GLY A 149 17.52 -2.21 -4.87
N ASP A 150 17.23 -0.94 -4.59
CA ASP A 150 16.88 -0.50 -3.24
C ASP A 150 15.49 -0.99 -2.83
N TRP A 151 15.37 -1.24 -1.53
CA TRP A 151 14.12 -1.59 -0.89
C TRP A 151 14.16 -1.21 0.58
N ASN A 152 12.99 -1.12 1.19
CA ASN A 152 12.87 -1.02 2.64
C ASN A 152 11.61 -1.76 3.13
N MET A 153 11.53 -1.94 4.44
CA MET A 153 10.42 -2.55 5.14
C MET A 153 10.07 -1.74 6.39
N GLY A 154 8.78 -1.69 6.70
CA GLY A 154 8.26 -1.00 7.89
C GLY A 154 6.73 -1.08 7.94
N MET A 155 6.14 -0.58 9.02
CA MET A 155 4.69 -0.62 9.19
C MET A 155 3.99 0.57 8.51
N THR A 156 2.92 0.32 7.76
CA THR A 156 1.96 1.37 7.37
C THR A 156 0.65 1.20 8.11
N THR A 157 -0.07 2.31 8.32
CA THR A 157 -1.36 2.30 9.04
C THR A 157 -2.47 2.92 8.22
N TYR A 158 -3.64 2.28 8.25
CA TYR A 158 -4.83 2.69 7.50
C TYR A 158 -5.96 2.97 8.48
N ALA A 159 -6.57 4.16 8.38
CA ALA A 159 -7.71 4.55 9.20
C ALA A 159 -9.00 3.87 8.72
N LEU A 160 -9.00 2.54 8.78
CA LEU A 160 -10.11 1.65 8.42
C LEU A 160 -10.42 0.72 9.61
N PRO A 161 -11.69 0.34 9.79
CA PRO A 161 -12.06 -0.68 10.78
C PRO A 161 -11.37 -2.02 10.51
N LEU A 162 -11.13 -2.80 11.57
CA LEU A 162 -10.66 -4.18 11.44
C LEU A 162 -11.59 -5.01 10.54
N GLY A 163 -11.02 -5.98 9.82
CA GLY A 163 -11.74 -6.82 8.85
C GLY A 163 -12.20 -6.12 7.55
N SER A 164 -12.01 -4.80 7.43
CA SER A 164 -12.39 -4.05 6.21
C SER A 164 -11.63 -4.56 4.98
N ARG A 165 -12.31 -4.54 3.83
CA ARG A 165 -11.69 -4.72 2.50
C ARG A 165 -11.47 -3.37 1.84
N PHE A 166 -10.35 -3.22 1.15
CA PHE A 166 -10.01 -2.03 0.39
C PHE A 166 -9.04 -2.36 -0.73
N ASP A 167 -8.96 -1.49 -1.72
CA ASP A 167 -7.84 -1.46 -2.67
C ASP A 167 -6.87 -0.35 -2.25
N LEU A 168 -5.58 -0.54 -2.45
CA LEU A 168 -4.58 0.50 -2.25
C LEU A 168 -4.15 1.09 -3.58
N ARG A 169 -4.48 2.36 -3.79
CA ARG A 169 -3.86 3.17 -4.84
C ARG A 169 -2.51 3.65 -4.30
N PHE A 170 -1.43 3.12 -4.84
CA PHE A 170 -0.07 3.55 -4.50
C PHE A 170 0.58 4.27 -5.68
N VAL A 171 1.38 5.28 -5.35
CA VAL A 171 1.90 6.27 -6.30
C VAL A 171 3.37 6.52 -6.04
N TRP A 172 4.13 6.65 -7.12
CA TRP A 172 5.54 7.07 -7.10
C TRP A 172 5.86 7.90 -8.34
N SER A 173 6.97 8.61 -8.33
CA SER A 173 7.57 9.26 -9.50
C SER A 173 8.79 8.49 -9.96
N GLU A 174 8.98 8.49 -11.28
CA GLU A 174 10.14 7.95 -12.01
C GLU A 174 10.61 9.07 -12.94
N GLY A 175 11.55 9.89 -12.49
CA GLY A 175 11.85 11.19 -13.11
C GLY A 175 10.59 12.07 -13.15
N ASP A 176 10.25 12.62 -14.32
CA ASP A 176 9.05 13.46 -14.50
C ASP A 176 7.74 12.66 -14.63
N LYS A 177 7.81 11.32 -14.63
CA LYS A 177 6.63 10.47 -14.80
C LYS A 177 6.05 10.10 -13.46
N ARG A 178 4.82 10.52 -13.19
CA ARG A 178 4.00 9.99 -12.09
C ARG A 178 3.42 8.64 -12.51
N ARG A 179 3.63 7.61 -11.69
CA ARG A 179 3.10 6.26 -11.86
C ARG A 179 2.09 5.99 -10.77
N GLU A 180 1.04 5.25 -11.13
CA GLU A 180 -0.01 4.85 -10.21
C GLU A 180 -0.40 3.41 -10.50
N VAL A 181 -0.56 2.61 -9.44
CA VAL A 181 -1.01 1.23 -9.53
C VAL A 181 -1.97 0.93 -8.39
N MET A 182 -2.93 0.05 -8.68
CA MET A 182 -3.86 -0.49 -7.69
C MET A 182 -3.36 -1.84 -7.18
N LEU A 183 -3.24 -1.98 -5.86
CA LEU A 183 -3.12 -3.27 -5.18
C LEU A 183 -4.52 -3.64 -4.67
N SER A 184 -5.15 -4.62 -5.29
CA SER A 184 -6.59 -4.86 -5.15
C SER A 184 -6.92 -5.91 -4.09
N GLY A 185 -8.09 -5.77 -3.46
CA GLY A 185 -8.68 -6.80 -2.59
C GLY A 185 -7.96 -6.98 -1.25
N VAL A 186 -7.20 -5.99 -0.81
CA VAL A 186 -6.51 -5.99 0.49
C VAL A 186 -7.53 -6.07 1.63
N ARG A 187 -7.21 -6.83 2.67
CA ARG A 187 -8.06 -6.96 3.85
C ARG A 187 -7.29 -6.64 5.13
N CYS A 188 -7.87 -5.78 5.95
CA CYS A 188 -7.43 -5.59 7.32
C CYS A 188 -7.57 -6.89 8.13
N ALA A 189 -6.62 -7.16 9.02
CA ALA A 189 -6.78 -8.20 10.02
C ALA A 189 -8.06 -7.95 10.85
N ALA A 190 -8.72 -9.02 11.27
CA ALA A 190 -9.85 -8.96 12.17
C ALA A 190 -9.36 -9.12 13.62
N GLU A 191 -10.19 -8.74 14.59
CA GLU A 191 -9.90 -8.99 16.01
C GLU A 191 -9.72 -10.50 16.28
N THR A 192 -10.49 -11.32 15.60
CA THR A 192 -10.46 -12.79 15.71
C THR A 192 -9.63 -13.44 14.60
N SER A 193 -8.71 -12.70 13.98
CA SER A 193 -7.74 -13.33 13.06
C SER A 193 -6.96 -14.42 13.82
N PRO A 194 -6.62 -15.55 13.15
CA PRO A 194 -5.99 -16.71 13.80
C PRO A 194 -4.69 -16.39 14.55
#